data_AF-A0A538SIC2-F1
#
_entry.id   AF-A0A538SIC2-F1
#
_cell.length_a   1.000
_cell.length_b   1.000
_cell.length_c   1.000
_cell.angle_alpha   90.00
_cell.angle_beta   90.00
_cell.angle_gamma   90.00
#
_symmetry.space_group_name_H-M   'P 1'
#
loop_
_entity.id
_entity.type
_entity.pdbx_description
1 polymer ?
#
loop_
_entity_poly.entity_id
_entity_poly.type
_entity_poly.pdbx_seq_one_letter_code
_entity_poly.pdbx_strand_id
1 'polypeptide(L)'
;MPPTNQWARYAVTLVSPSDFTQILGPGAFEDALQNVELIHIRHDVAPYVQFPDNITGNVGIDRLLLIAVAGVPSGPAPTALPVDLAPPSPNPSRGPVALSLRSFDGGPVEIQIVDVAGRSVRRAELAPGAPGPRLWIWDGLDDRGERVAPGSYRARARGVGGGTSRGLVRVR
;
A
#
# COMPACT_ATOMS: atom_id res chain seq x y z
N MET A 1 -33.91 -7.51 -3.80
CA MET A 1 -33.69 -7.02 -5.17
C MET A 1 -34.27 -5.62 -5.30
N PRO A 2 -33.57 -4.68 -5.95
CA PRO A 2 -34.12 -3.36 -6.24
C PRO A 2 -35.46 -3.47 -7.01
N PRO A 3 -36.41 -2.54 -6.82
CA PRO A 3 -37.58 -2.45 -7.69
C PRO A 3 -37.16 -2.18 -9.14
N THR A 4 -37.89 -2.76 -10.10
CA THR A 4 -37.63 -2.58 -11.54
C THR A 4 -37.62 -1.09 -11.92
N ASN A 5 -36.59 -0.65 -12.65
CA ASN A 5 -36.40 0.73 -13.12
C ASN A 5 -36.33 1.81 -12.01
N GLN A 6 -35.93 1.43 -10.78
CA GLN A 6 -35.76 2.37 -9.68
C GLN A 6 -34.38 2.25 -9.02
N TRP A 7 -33.86 3.37 -8.53
CA TRP A 7 -32.67 3.38 -7.67
C TRP A 7 -33.02 2.85 -6.28
N ALA A 8 -32.26 1.86 -5.82
CA ALA A 8 -32.33 1.41 -4.44
C ALA A 8 -30.93 1.07 -3.92
N ARG A 9 -30.65 1.45 -2.67
CA ARG A 9 -29.46 0.95 -1.97
C ARG A 9 -29.68 -0.52 -1.67
N TYR A 10 -28.69 -1.34 -2.00
CA TYR A 10 -28.64 -2.73 -1.61
C TYR A 10 -27.42 -2.96 -0.71
N ALA A 11 -27.61 -3.63 0.42
CA ALA A 11 -26.55 -3.92 1.38
C ALA A 11 -26.53 -5.43 1.65
N VAL A 12 -25.36 -6.02 1.57
CA VAL A 12 -25.10 -7.42 1.93
C VAL A 12 -23.92 -7.45 2.90
N THR A 13 -23.91 -8.41 3.83
CA THR A 13 -22.76 -8.60 4.71
C THR A 13 -21.80 -9.60 4.08
N LEU A 14 -20.49 -9.40 4.27
CA LEU A 14 -19.49 -10.38 3.85
C LEU A 14 -19.26 -11.44 4.95
N VAL A 15 -20.29 -11.73 5.77
CA VAL A 15 -20.17 -12.58 6.96
C VAL A 15 -20.88 -13.91 6.78
N SER A 16 -21.93 -13.97 5.94
CA SER A 16 -22.70 -15.19 5.71
C SER A 16 -22.76 -15.54 4.22
N PRO A 17 -22.45 -16.79 3.83
CA PRO A 17 -22.62 -17.23 2.45
C PRO A 17 -24.09 -17.24 2.00
N SER A 18 -25.06 -17.24 2.92
CA SER A 18 -26.49 -17.19 2.60
C SER A 18 -26.93 -15.89 1.93
N ASP A 19 -26.15 -14.82 2.06
CA ASP A 19 -26.41 -13.54 1.42
C ASP A 19 -26.06 -13.56 -0.09
N PHE A 20 -25.45 -14.65 -0.57
CA PHE A 20 -24.95 -14.81 -1.94
C PHE A 20 -25.64 -15.95 -2.67
N THR A 21 -25.98 -15.74 -3.94
CA THR A 21 -26.64 -16.74 -4.78
C THR A 21 -25.68 -17.82 -5.28
N GLN A 22 -24.41 -17.48 -5.48
CA GLN A 22 -23.37 -18.42 -5.85
C GLN A 22 -22.00 -17.89 -5.41
N ILE A 23 -21.17 -18.78 -4.85
CA ILE A 23 -19.78 -18.51 -4.52
C ILE A 23 -18.92 -19.41 -5.41
N LEU A 24 -18.06 -18.79 -6.21
CA LEU A 24 -17.16 -19.48 -7.14
C LEU A 24 -15.71 -19.22 -6.69
N GLY A 25 -15.00 -20.25 -6.25
CA GLY A 25 -13.62 -20.14 -5.80
C GLY A 25 -13.14 -21.42 -5.09
N PRO A 26 -11.83 -21.55 -4.83
CA PRO A 26 -11.30 -22.64 -4.00
C PRO A 26 -11.60 -22.39 -2.51
N GLY A 27 -12.04 -23.40 -1.78
CA GLY A 27 -12.22 -23.35 -0.32
C GLY A 27 -13.61 -22.91 0.17
N ALA A 28 -13.70 -22.55 1.45
CA ALA A 28 -14.93 -22.04 2.06
C ALA A 28 -15.13 -20.54 1.74
N PHE A 29 -16.31 -19.99 2.03
CA PHE A 29 -16.64 -18.59 1.80
C PHE A 29 -15.66 -17.64 2.51
N GLU A 30 -15.30 -17.98 3.75
CA GLU A 30 -14.38 -17.25 4.59
C GLU A 30 -12.96 -17.27 4.01
N ASP A 31 -12.52 -18.40 3.46
CA ASP A 31 -11.22 -18.53 2.79
C ASP A 31 -11.18 -17.69 1.51
N ALA A 32 -12.27 -17.70 0.73
CA ALA A 32 -12.36 -16.94 -0.51
C ALA A 32 -12.22 -15.44 -0.24
N LEU A 33 -12.87 -14.89 0.78
CA LEU A 33 -12.78 -13.46 1.11
C LEU A 33 -11.37 -12.99 1.50
N GLN A 34 -10.50 -13.89 1.98
CA GLN A 34 -9.14 -13.53 2.38
C GLN A 34 -8.11 -13.72 1.26
N ASN A 35 -8.42 -14.51 0.23
CA ASN A 35 -7.44 -14.99 -0.74
C ASN A 35 -7.76 -14.62 -2.20
N VAL A 36 -8.82 -13.83 -2.44
CA VAL A 36 -9.16 -13.36 -3.78
C VAL A 36 -8.71 -11.92 -4.02
N GLU A 37 -8.09 -11.68 -5.16
CA GLU A 37 -7.70 -10.34 -5.62
C GLU A 37 -8.83 -9.62 -6.36
N LEU A 38 -9.91 -10.33 -6.72
CA LEU A 38 -11.01 -9.84 -7.54
C LEU A 38 -12.35 -10.31 -6.99
N ILE A 39 -13.28 -9.37 -6.79
CA ILE A 39 -14.69 -9.65 -6.51
C ILE A 39 -15.47 -9.33 -7.78
N HIS A 40 -16.09 -10.36 -8.38
CA HIS A 40 -16.99 -10.18 -9.52
C HIS A 40 -18.43 -10.10 -9.01
N ILE A 41 -19.09 -8.96 -9.22
CA ILE A 41 -20.51 -8.77 -8.89
C ILE A 41 -21.33 -8.89 -10.17
N ARG A 42 -22.26 -9.85 -10.18
CA ARG A 42 -23.22 -10.03 -11.28
C ARG A 42 -24.65 -9.79 -10.80
N HIS A 43 -25.51 -9.40 -11.72
CA HIS A 43 -26.94 -9.28 -11.48
C HIS A 43 -27.64 -10.05 -12.61
N ASP A 44 -28.31 -11.15 -12.28
CA ASP A 44 -28.95 -11.99 -13.29
C ASP A 44 -30.45 -12.05 -13.01
N VAL A 45 -31.25 -12.10 -14.07
CA VAL A 45 -32.69 -12.39 -13.98
C VAL A 45 -32.84 -13.91 -13.91
N ALA A 46 -33.56 -14.40 -12.90
CA ALA A 46 -33.85 -15.84 -12.81
C ALA A 46 -34.62 -16.31 -14.07
N PRO A 47 -34.38 -17.53 -14.59
CA PRO A 47 -33.60 -18.62 -13.99
C PRO A 47 -32.10 -18.60 -14.31
N TYR A 48 -31.26 -18.97 -13.33
CA TYR A 48 -29.78 -18.90 -13.34
C TYR A 48 -29.10 -20.00 -14.17
N VAL A 49 -29.66 -20.32 -15.34
CA VAL A 49 -29.22 -21.44 -16.18
C VAL A 49 -29.26 -21.00 -17.62
N GLN A 50 -28.16 -20.41 -18.12
CA GLN A 50 -27.89 -20.40 -19.56
C GLN A 50 -26.44 -20.04 -19.93
N PHE A 51 -25.94 -20.71 -20.95
CA PHE A 51 -24.71 -20.43 -21.69
C PHE A 51 -25.06 -20.53 -23.19
N PRO A 52 -24.61 -19.61 -24.06
CA PRO A 52 -23.94 -18.33 -23.78
C PRO A 52 -24.90 -17.25 -23.26
N ASP A 53 -24.42 -16.46 -22.31
CA ASP A 53 -25.17 -15.48 -21.52
C ASP A 53 -24.97 -14.06 -22.07
N ASN A 54 -25.86 -13.61 -22.96
CA ASN A 54 -25.87 -12.22 -23.41
C ASN A 54 -26.74 -11.39 -22.46
N ILE A 55 -26.09 -10.69 -21.52
CA ILE A 55 -26.75 -9.75 -20.61
C ILE A 55 -27.56 -8.73 -21.43
N THR A 56 -28.89 -8.79 -21.34
CA THR A 56 -29.79 -7.81 -21.95
C THR A 56 -30.37 -6.94 -20.84
N GLY A 57 -29.56 -6.03 -20.30
CA GLY A 57 -29.97 -5.15 -19.21
C GLY A 57 -28.96 -4.03 -18.96
N ASN A 58 -29.43 -2.78 -18.94
CA ASN A 58 -28.64 -1.64 -18.50
C ASN A 58 -28.81 -1.48 -16.99
N VAL A 59 -27.91 -2.05 -16.21
CA VAL A 59 -27.75 -1.65 -14.80
C VAL A 59 -26.39 -1.00 -14.59
N GLY A 60 -26.36 -0.02 -13.70
CA GLY A 60 -25.13 0.56 -13.18
C GLY A 60 -25.02 0.24 -11.70
N ILE A 61 -23.83 -0.17 -11.27
CA ILE A 61 -23.45 -0.09 -9.87
C ILE A 61 -22.82 1.28 -9.70
N ASP A 62 -23.44 2.16 -8.93
CA ASP A 62 -22.82 3.40 -8.49
C ASP A 62 -22.39 3.27 -7.03
N ARG A 63 -21.21 3.83 -6.70
CA ARG A 63 -20.64 3.92 -5.34
C ARG A 63 -20.65 2.60 -4.53
N LEU A 64 -19.66 1.74 -4.80
CA LEU A 64 -19.31 0.65 -3.89
C LEU A 64 -18.65 1.19 -2.62
N LEU A 65 -19.21 0.86 -1.46
CA LEU A 65 -18.68 1.24 -0.15
C LEU A 65 -18.44 -0.01 0.70
N LEU A 66 -17.18 -0.27 1.02
CA LEU A 66 -16.76 -1.29 1.98
C LEU A 66 -16.72 -0.67 3.37
N ILE A 67 -17.51 -1.21 4.30
CA ILE A 67 -17.56 -0.74 5.70
C ILE A 67 -16.86 -1.79 6.55
N ALA A 68 -15.81 -1.38 7.25
CA ALA A 68 -15.12 -2.25 8.20
C ALA A 68 -16.07 -2.64 9.34
N VAL A 69 -16.16 -3.94 9.62
CA VAL A 69 -16.88 -4.45 10.80
C VAL A 69 -15.91 -4.50 11.97
N ALA A 70 -16.25 -3.85 13.08
CA ALA A 70 -15.46 -3.90 14.30
C ALA A 70 -15.39 -5.36 14.82
N GLY A 71 -14.19 -5.85 15.12
CA GLY A 71 -13.98 -7.19 15.69
C GLY A 71 -13.68 -8.30 14.68
N VAL A 72 -13.61 -8.03 13.38
CA VAL A 72 -12.99 -8.98 12.44
C VAL A 72 -11.47 -8.88 12.64
N PRO A 73 -10.79 -9.96 13.07
CA PRO A 73 -9.34 -9.95 13.10
C PRO A 73 -8.85 -9.73 11.68
N SER A 74 -8.08 -8.66 11.47
CA SER A 74 -7.22 -8.56 10.29
C SER A 74 -6.47 -9.88 10.19
N GLY A 75 -6.48 -10.52 9.01
CA GLY A 75 -5.65 -11.69 8.74
C GLY A 75 -4.20 -11.43 9.20
N PRO A 76 -3.36 -12.47 9.33
CA PRO A 76 -2.00 -12.31 9.84
C PRO A 76 -1.36 -11.09 9.18
N ALA A 77 -0.92 -10.13 10.01
CA ALA A 77 -0.37 -8.88 9.52
C ALA A 77 0.64 -9.24 8.43
N PRO A 78 0.52 -8.68 7.21
CA PRO A 78 1.39 -9.06 6.10
C PRO A 78 2.83 -9.02 6.63
N THR A 79 3.56 -10.13 6.46
CA THR A 79 4.93 -10.26 6.96
C THR A 79 5.68 -8.99 6.61
N ALA A 80 6.00 -8.19 7.62
CA ALA A 80 6.46 -6.84 7.38
C ALA A 80 7.81 -6.93 6.64
N LEU A 81 7.80 -6.59 5.36
CA LEU A 81 8.99 -6.62 4.53
C LEU A 81 9.86 -5.39 4.86
N PRO A 82 11.19 -5.54 4.85
CA PRO A 82 12.07 -4.40 5.08
C PRO A 82 11.87 -3.34 3.99
N VAL A 83 11.97 -2.06 4.38
CA VAL A 83 11.97 -0.96 3.42
C VAL A 83 13.17 -1.09 2.48
N ASP A 84 12.90 -1.15 1.18
CA ASP A 84 13.96 -1.17 0.16
C ASP A 84 14.30 0.26 -0.25
N LEU A 85 15.57 0.61 -0.16
CA LEU A 85 16.11 1.92 -0.49
C LEU A 85 16.93 1.79 -1.78
N ALA A 86 16.53 2.50 -2.82
CA ALA A 86 17.28 2.58 -4.07
C ALA A 86 18.60 3.35 -3.86
N PRO A 87 19.61 3.16 -4.73
CA PRO A 87 20.80 4.00 -4.73
C PRO A 87 20.42 5.50 -4.73
N PRO A 88 21.00 6.33 -3.84
CA PRO A 88 20.76 7.77 -3.83
C PRO A 88 21.09 8.39 -5.19
N SER A 89 20.30 9.36 -5.63
CA SER A 89 20.51 10.03 -6.92
C SER A 89 20.35 11.55 -6.82
N PRO A 90 21.31 12.35 -7.31
CA PRO A 90 22.61 11.93 -7.82
C PRO A 90 23.54 11.44 -6.70
N ASN A 91 24.52 10.61 -7.06
CA ASN A 91 25.57 10.16 -6.15
C ASN A 91 26.85 9.81 -6.95
N PRO A 92 27.97 10.55 -6.79
CA PRO A 92 28.19 11.65 -5.84
C PRO A 92 27.34 12.90 -6.11
N SER A 93 27.08 13.73 -5.09
CA SER A 93 26.27 14.95 -5.22
C SER A 93 26.92 16.19 -4.59
N ARG A 94 26.75 17.33 -5.28
CA ARG A 94 27.03 18.69 -4.78
C ARG A 94 25.79 19.40 -4.21
N GLY A 95 24.60 18.84 -4.45
CA GLY A 95 23.32 19.47 -4.18
C GLY A 95 22.32 18.51 -3.54
N PRO A 96 21.01 18.74 -3.70
CA PRO A 96 20.00 17.84 -3.19
C PRO A 96 20.17 16.41 -3.70
N VAL A 97 19.73 15.45 -2.89
CA VAL A 97 19.81 14.01 -3.17
C VAL A 97 18.44 13.40 -2.97
N ALA A 98 17.91 12.77 -4.01
CA ALA A 98 16.70 11.98 -3.96
C ALA A 98 16.97 10.58 -3.40
N LEU A 99 16.20 10.19 -2.40
CA LEU A 99 16.12 8.86 -1.83
C LEU A 99 14.78 8.23 -2.21
N SER A 100 14.78 7.44 -3.28
CA SER A 100 13.62 6.63 -3.67
C SER A 100 13.60 5.34 -2.83
N LEU A 101 12.45 5.04 -2.24
CA LEU A 101 12.27 3.85 -1.40
C LEU A 101 10.96 3.15 -1.71
N ARG A 102 10.84 1.87 -1.34
CA ARG A 102 9.62 1.08 -1.41
C ARG A 102 9.22 0.61 -0.02
N SER A 103 8.02 0.99 0.42
CA SER A 103 7.37 0.47 1.62
C SER A 103 6.33 -0.56 1.20
N PHE A 104 6.21 -1.68 1.92
CA PHE A 104 5.33 -2.79 1.55
C PHE A 104 4.10 -2.91 2.45
N ASP A 105 4.13 -2.30 3.63
CA ASP A 105 3.06 -2.34 4.65
C ASP A 105 2.30 -1.01 4.76
N GLY A 106 2.77 0.06 4.11
CA GLY A 106 2.17 1.39 4.22
C GLY A 106 2.40 2.08 5.56
N GLY A 107 3.22 1.50 6.44
CA GLY A 107 3.59 2.06 7.73
C GLY A 107 4.48 3.31 7.63
N PRO A 108 4.76 3.97 8.77
CA PRO A 108 5.70 5.08 8.81
C PRO A 108 7.12 4.59 8.46
N VAL A 109 7.91 5.45 7.83
CA VAL A 109 9.30 5.15 7.45
C VAL A 109 10.23 6.18 8.08
N GLU A 110 11.14 5.70 8.92
CA GLU A 110 12.24 6.51 9.44
C GLU A 110 13.38 6.56 8.41
N ILE A 111 13.88 7.76 8.14
CA ILE A 111 15.04 8.00 7.30
C ILE A 111 16.13 8.67 8.14
N GLN A 112 17.35 8.15 8.03
CA GLN A 112 18.53 8.73 8.66
C GLN A 112 19.67 8.86 7.66
N ILE A 113 20.35 10.01 7.69
CA ILE A 113 21.67 10.19 7.10
C ILE A 113 22.70 10.11 8.22
N VAL A 114 23.65 9.20 8.11
CA VAL A 114 24.74 9.05 9.09
C VAL A 114 26.10 9.28 8.46
N ASP A 115 27.04 9.83 9.22
CA ASP A 115 28.44 9.96 8.80
C ASP A 115 29.21 8.63 8.94
N VAL A 116 30.49 8.62 8.54
CA VAL A 116 31.36 7.43 8.65
C VAL A 116 31.62 6.99 10.09
N ALA A 117 31.46 7.90 11.07
CA ALA A 117 31.55 7.58 12.50
C ALA A 117 30.24 7.03 13.06
N GLY A 118 29.18 6.91 12.24
CA GLY A 118 27.87 6.44 12.64
C GLY A 118 27.01 7.49 13.34
N ARG A 119 27.44 8.75 13.39
CA ARG A 119 26.64 9.84 13.99
C ARG A 119 25.50 10.21 13.05
N SER A 120 24.31 10.39 13.61
CA SER A 120 23.15 10.91 12.88
C SER A 120 23.39 12.37 12.53
N VAL A 121 23.28 12.68 11.24
CA VAL A 121 23.46 14.02 10.69
C VAL A 121 22.12 14.64 10.35
N ARG A 122 21.22 13.85 9.77
CA ARG A 122 19.84 14.27 9.47
C ARG A 122 18.89 13.12 9.78
N ARG A 123 17.76 13.43 10.42
CA ARG A 123 16.63 12.50 10.58
C ARG A 123 15.37 13.06 9.94
N ALA A 124 14.56 12.18 9.38
CA ALA A 124 13.21 12.48 8.92
C ALA A 124 12.30 11.27 9.13
N GLU A 125 11.00 11.54 9.27
CA GLU A 125 9.97 10.51 9.31
C GLU A 125 8.97 10.79 8.18
N LEU A 126 8.74 9.77 7.34
CA LEU A 126 7.63 9.79 6.40
C LEU A 126 6.40 9.21 7.09
N ALA A 127 5.32 9.99 7.11
CA ALA A 127 4.06 9.56 7.65
C ALA A 127 3.53 8.28 6.96
N PRO A 128 2.69 7.49 7.65
CA PRO A 128 2.01 6.35 7.04
C PRO A 128 1.25 6.74 5.76
N GLY A 129 1.01 5.78 4.89
CA GLY A 129 0.30 6.00 3.62
C GLY A 129 0.23 4.72 2.78
N ALA A 130 -0.09 4.83 1.48
CA ALA A 130 -0.21 3.65 0.64
C ALA A 130 1.13 2.86 0.55
N PRO A 131 1.07 1.51 0.58
CA PRO A 131 2.19 0.68 0.16
C PRO A 131 2.66 1.07 -1.25
N GLY A 132 3.96 1.03 -1.48
CA GLY A 132 4.57 1.30 -2.78
C GLY A 132 5.74 2.28 -2.73
N PRO A 133 6.06 2.88 -3.89
CA PRO A 133 7.15 3.84 -4.01
C PRO A 133 6.93 5.10 -3.19
N ARG A 134 7.99 5.58 -2.54
CA ARG A 134 8.04 6.90 -1.91
C ARG A 134 9.35 7.60 -2.27
N LEU A 135 9.34 8.92 -2.15
CA LEU A 135 10.47 9.77 -2.41
C LEU A 135 10.69 10.71 -1.23
N TRP A 136 11.92 10.81 -0.78
CA TRP A 136 12.36 11.85 0.14
C TRP A 136 13.59 12.53 -0.42
N ILE A 137 13.65 13.86 -0.34
CA ILE A 137 14.76 14.65 -0.86
C ILE A 137 15.54 15.21 0.33
N TRP A 138 16.82 14.89 0.37
CA TRP A 138 17.74 15.52 1.30
C TRP A 138 18.40 16.73 0.65
N ASP A 139 18.25 17.89 1.27
CA ASP A 139 18.87 19.16 0.87
C ASP A 139 20.39 19.22 1.10
N GLY A 140 20.93 18.29 1.89
CA GLY A 140 22.33 18.29 2.30
C GLY A 140 22.61 19.11 3.55
N LEU A 141 21.58 19.38 4.34
CA LEU A 141 21.68 20.04 5.63
C LEU A 141 21.60 19.01 6.77
N ASP A 142 22.27 19.30 7.87
CA ASP A 142 22.12 18.54 9.11
C ASP A 142 20.80 18.91 9.83
N ASP A 143 20.55 18.32 11.00
CA ASP A 143 19.35 18.62 11.82
C ASP A 143 19.33 20.07 12.36
N ARG A 144 20.46 20.80 12.32
CA ARG A 144 20.56 22.21 12.71
C ARG A 144 20.34 23.17 11.53
N GLY A 145 20.16 22.64 10.31
CA GLY A 145 20.04 23.44 9.09
C GLY A 145 21.39 23.86 8.49
N GLU A 146 22.51 23.35 9.01
CA GLU A 146 23.84 23.67 8.52
C GLU A 146 24.27 22.73 7.40
N ARG A 147 25.01 23.24 6.41
CA ARG A 147 25.52 22.41 5.32
C ARG A 147 26.49 21.37 5.85
N VAL A 148 26.26 20.12 5.48
CA VAL A 148 27.18 19.04 5.82
C VAL A 148 28.47 19.15 5.01
N ALA A 149 29.58 18.71 5.60
CA ALA A 149 30.87 18.68 4.93
C ALA A 149 30.87 17.70 3.74
N PRO A 150 31.69 17.93 2.70
CA PRO A 150 32.01 16.90 1.71
C PRO A 150 32.55 15.65 2.40
N GLY A 151 32.17 14.47 1.93
CA GLY A 151 32.56 13.22 2.57
C GLY A 151 31.64 12.05 2.23
N SER A 152 31.93 10.91 2.84
CA SER A 152 31.11 9.72 2.75
C SER A 152 30.07 9.69 3.86
N TYR A 153 28.87 9.29 3.50
CA TYR A 153 27.70 9.16 4.36
C TYR A 153 26.99 7.84 4.02
N ARG A 154 26.02 7.48 4.86
CA ARG A 154 25.11 6.37 4.59
C ARG A 154 23.68 6.82 4.83
N ALA A 155 22.84 6.65 3.83
CA ALA A 155 21.40 6.79 3.95
C ALA A 155 20.80 5.47 4.46
N ARG A 156 19.92 5.54 5.45
CA ARG A 156 19.19 4.41 6.03
C ARG A 156 17.70 4.71 5.95
N ALA A 157 16.91 3.72 5.56
CA ALA A 157 15.45 3.79 5.60
C ALA A 157 14.92 2.56 6.33
N ARG A 158 14.02 2.72 7.29
CA ARG A 158 13.49 1.64 8.14
C ARG A 158 12.00 1.80 8.39
N GLY A 159 11.24 0.73 8.23
CA GLY A 159 9.85 0.59 8.68
C GLY A 159 9.74 -0.47 9.78
N VAL A 160 8.52 -0.91 10.08
CA VAL A 160 8.26 -1.93 11.11
C VAL A 160 8.92 -3.28 10.75
N GLY A 161 8.96 -3.63 9.47
CA GLY A 161 9.66 -4.80 8.92
C GLY A 161 11.18 -4.69 8.84
N GLY A 162 11.78 -3.61 9.35
CA GLY A 162 13.19 -3.31 9.17
C GLY A 162 13.45 -2.49 7.90
N GLY A 163 14.68 -2.56 7.38
CA GLY A 163 15.04 -1.71 6.26
C GLY A 163 16.47 -1.88 5.78
N THR A 164 16.83 -1.08 4.78
CA THR A 164 18.11 -1.15 4.07
C THR A 164 18.90 0.15 4.18
N SER A 165 20.14 0.12 3.72
CA SER A 165 21.01 1.29 3.71
C SER A 165 21.85 1.36 2.43
N ARG A 166 22.21 2.59 2.02
CA ARG A 166 22.99 2.88 0.81
C ARG A 166 24.08 3.90 1.09
N GLY A 167 25.23 3.71 0.46
CA GLY A 167 26.32 4.68 0.49
C GLY A 167 25.94 5.96 -0.23
N LEU A 168 26.39 7.09 0.29
CA LEU A 168 26.11 8.42 -0.23
C LEU A 168 27.38 9.26 -0.15
N VAL A 169 27.80 9.88 -1.25
CA VAL A 169 29.00 10.72 -1.30
C VAL A 169 28.62 12.16 -1.60
N ARG A 170 29.07 13.07 -0.73
CA ARG A 170 28.95 14.52 -0.91
C ARG A 170 30.28 15.09 -1.40
N VAL A 171 30.20 15.94 -2.40
CA VAL A 171 31.35 16.65 -2.99
C VAL A 171 31.10 18.17 -2.91
N ARG A 172 32.19 18.96 -2.97
CA ARG A 172 32.10 20.43 -3.06
C ARG A 172 31.48 20.85 -4.38
#